data_AF-A0A4W2CRB3-F1
#
_entry.id   AF-A0A4W2CRB3-F1
#
_cell.length_a   1.000
_cell.length_b   1.000
_cell.length_c   1.000
_cell.angle_alpha   90.00
_cell.angle_beta   90.00
_cell.angle_gamma   90.00
#
_symmetry.space_group_name_H-M   'P 1'
#
loop_
_entity.id
_entity.type
_entity.pdbx_description
1 polymer ?
#
loop_
_entity_poly.entity_id
_entity_poly.type
_entity_poly.pdbx_seq_one_letter_code
_entity_poly.pdbx_strand_id
1 'polypeptide(L)'
;MIHMCPSTKQHFAQEYDQYGDSYFVDTDLHQLKEVFLGIKNAGEQTPGEMSPVIADLEHRYSWASAPLSMFRHLTVYLDLYAVINDLSTRIKGARLAITALELRFHGAQVVSCLAEGVSHVIVGEDQSRVADLKAIRRTLKRKFKILQERWVTVSIDKCELQEENRYLV
;
A
#
# COMPACT_ATOMS: atom_id res chain seq x y z
N MET A 1 13.36 -20.36 20.83
CA MET A 1 14.46 -21.25 21.29
C MET A 1 15.77 -20.90 20.62
N ILE A 2 16.91 -20.98 21.34
CA ILE A 2 18.24 -20.67 20.78
C ILE A 2 18.87 -21.88 20.06
N HIS A 3 18.74 -23.10 20.61
CA HIS A 3 19.10 -24.38 19.98
C HIS A 3 18.47 -25.53 20.77
N MET A 4 18.07 -26.63 20.11
CA MET A 4 17.48 -27.81 20.75
C MET A 4 18.18 -29.07 20.23
N CYS A 5 18.48 -30.03 21.10
CA CYS A 5 18.95 -31.33 20.65
C CYS A 5 17.84 -32.09 19.89
N PRO A 6 18.16 -33.08 19.03
CA PRO A 6 17.18 -33.69 18.13
C PRO A 6 15.95 -34.28 18.82
N SER A 7 16.14 -34.96 19.97
CA SER A 7 15.03 -35.55 20.74
C SER A 7 14.12 -34.48 21.34
N THR A 8 14.69 -33.41 21.93
CA THR A 8 13.92 -32.28 22.44
C THR A 8 13.20 -31.55 21.31
N LYS A 9 13.84 -31.34 20.17
CA LYS A 9 13.20 -30.74 19.00
C LYS A 9 11.98 -31.56 18.54
N GLN A 10 12.13 -32.88 18.45
CA GLN A 10 11.03 -33.77 18.06
C GLN A 10 9.88 -33.74 19.06
N HIS A 11 10.18 -33.69 20.36
CA HIS A 11 9.16 -33.56 21.41
C HIS A 11 8.39 -32.24 21.27
N PHE A 12 9.08 -31.10 21.17
CA PHE A 12 8.41 -29.80 21.06
C PHE A 12 7.65 -29.62 19.73
N ALA A 13 8.14 -30.19 18.63
CA ALA A 13 7.46 -30.15 17.32
C ALA A 13 6.13 -30.91 17.28
N GLN A 14 5.79 -31.67 18.33
CA GLN A 14 4.47 -32.29 18.45
C GLN A 14 3.41 -31.25 18.87
N GLU A 15 3.78 -30.23 19.64
CA GLU A 15 2.85 -29.29 20.28
C GLU A 15 2.96 -27.86 19.75
N TYR A 16 4.14 -27.46 19.27
CA TYR A 16 4.45 -26.09 18.87
C TYR A 16 5.06 -26.03 17.47
N ASP A 17 4.85 -24.90 16.81
CA ASP A 17 5.53 -24.57 15.57
C ASP A 17 7.02 -24.22 15.79
N GLN A 18 7.74 -23.97 14.70
CA GLN A 18 9.17 -23.65 14.75
C GLN A 18 9.48 -22.33 15.47
N TYR A 19 8.49 -21.46 15.67
CA TYR A 19 8.61 -20.16 16.33
C TYR A 19 8.08 -20.16 17.77
N GLY A 20 7.32 -21.18 18.17
CA GLY A 20 6.77 -21.38 19.51
C GLY A 20 5.26 -21.15 19.64
N ASP A 21 4.51 -21.02 18.53
CA ASP A 21 3.04 -20.96 18.57
C ASP A 21 2.43 -22.36 18.69
N SER A 22 1.39 -22.53 19.50
CA SER A 22 0.81 -23.86 19.76
C SER A 22 -0.11 -24.32 18.62
N TYR A 23 -0.06 -25.61 18.27
CA TYR A 23 -0.99 -26.19 17.30
C TYR A 23 -2.39 -26.48 17.85
N PHE A 24 -2.54 -26.59 19.18
CA PHE A 24 -3.75 -27.12 19.82
C PHE A 24 -4.42 -26.14 20.79
N VAL A 25 -3.73 -25.07 21.17
CA VAL A 25 -4.23 -24.08 22.12
C VAL A 25 -4.33 -22.73 21.41
N ASP A 26 -5.49 -22.09 21.52
CA ASP A 26 -5.69 -20.75 20.98
C ASP A 26 -4.70 -19.77 21.62
N THR A 27 -4.05 -18.98 20.78
CA THR A 27 -3.11 -17.96 21.19
C THR A 27 -3.83 -16.71 21.72
N ASP A 28 -3.20 -15.99 22.64
CA ASP A 28 -3.65 -14.67 23.07
C ASP A 28 -2.68 -13.56 22.60
N LEU A 29 -3.06 -12.30 22.86
CA LEU A 29 -2.24 -11.14 22.48
C LEU A 29 -0.84 -11.17 23.10
N HIS A 30 -0.69 -11.69 24.32
CA HIS A 30 0.60 -11.74 25.00
C HIS A 30 1.48 -12.83 24.39
N GLN A 31 0.93 -14.03 24.22
CA GLN A 31 1.62 -15.17 23.61
C GLN A 31 2.06 -14.86 22.17
N LEU A 32 1.18 -14.30 21.36
CA LEU A 32 1.50 -13.96 19.97
C LEU A 32 2.59 -12.88 19.88
N LYS A 33 2.58 -11.88 20.79
CA LYS A 33 3.66 -10.89 20.88
C LYS A 33 5.01 -11.56 21.19
N GLU A 34 5.05 -12.49 22.15
CA GLU A 34 6.27 -13.23 22.50
C GLU A 34 6.80 -14.05 21.31
N VAL A 35 5.91 -14.75 20.59
CA VAL A 35 6.26 -15.47 19.37
C VAL A 35 6.88 -14.52 18.35
N PHE A 36 6.23 -13.39 18.05
CA PHE A 36 6.71 -12.42 17.07
C PHE A 36 8.06 -11.79 17.44
N LEU A 37 8.35 -11.57 18.73
CA LEU A 37 9.66 -11.08 19.20
C LEU A 37 10.79 -12.08 18.92
N GLY A 38 10.48 -13.38 18.90
CA GLY A 38 11.44 -14.45 18.63
C GLY A 38 11.79 -14.65 17.16
N ILE A 39 10.97 -14.13 16.24
CA ILE A 39 11.18 -14.24 14.79
C ILE A 39 12.27 -13.23 14.39
N LYS A 40 13.50 -13.71 14.20
CA LYS A 40 14.55 -12.91 13.59
C LYS A 40 14.11 -12.55 12.18
N ASN A 41 14.24 -11.28 11.79
CA ASN A 41 13.96 -10.80 10.43
C ASN A 41 14.63 -11.70 9.39
N ALA A 42 13.87 -12.66 8.86
CA ALA A 42 14.30 -13.47 7.74
C ALA A 42 14.42 -12.54 6.53
N GLY A 43 15.49 -12.72 5.76
CA GLY A 43 15.96 -11.73 4.79
C GLY A 43 14.93 -11.25 3.75
N GLU A 44 15.20 -10.02 3.28
CA GLU A 44 15.06 -9.57 1.88
C GLU A 44 13.68 -9.69 1.22
N GLN A 45 12.60 -9.33 1.89
CA GLN A 45 11.35 -9.03 1.18
C GLN A 45 11.32 -7.55 0.81
N THR A 46 11.29 -7.26 -0.49
CA THR A 46 11.15 -5.89 -0.99
C THR A 46 9.73 -5.38 -0.76
N PRO A 47 9.51 -4.06 -0.66
CA PRO A 47 8.17 -3.49 -0.60
C PRO A 47 7.26 -3.92 -1.76
N GLY A 48 7.85 -4.19 -2.94
CA GLY A 48 7.13 -4.68 -4.11
C GLY A 48 6.61 -6.11 -3.97
N GLU A 49 7.34 -6.97 -3.25
CA GLU A 49 6.93 -8.35 -2.97
C GLU A 49 5.94 -8.43 -1.80
N MET A 50 6.06 -7.54 -0.82
CA MET A 50 5.16 -7.54 0.35
C MET A 50 3.78 -6.96 0.07
N SER A 51 3.70 -5.93 -0.78
CA SER A 51 2.42 -5.30 -1.11
C SER A 51 1.34 -6.30 -1.60
N PRO A 52 1.61 -7.21 -2.57
CA PRO A 52 0.61 -8.19 -3.00
C PRO A 52 0.27 -9.21 -1.92
N VAL A 53 1.25 -9.67 -1.13
CA VAL A 53 1.01 -10.62 -0.03
C VAL A 53 0.06 -10.02 1.01
N ILE A 54 0.29 -8.76 1.39
CA ILE A 54 -0.60 -8.03 2.31
C ILE A 54 -1.98 -7.87 1.69
N ALA A 55 -2.05 -7.46 0.42
CA ALA A 55 -3.31 -7.26 -0.30
C ALA A 55 -4.15 -8.55 -0.40
N ASP A 56 -3.52 -9.69 -0.65
CA ASP A 56 -4.18 -10.99 -0.72
C ASP A 56 -4.72 -11.44 0.64
N LEU A 57 -3.96 -11.21 1.72
CA LEU A 57 -4.42 -11.47 3.09
C LEU A 57 -5.60 -10.55 3.45
N GLU A 58 -5.49 -9.25 3.16
CA GLU A 58 -6.56 -8.29 3.39
C GLU A 58 -7.83 -8.66 2.62
N HIS A 59 -7.73 -9.15 1.39
CA HIS A 59 -8.88 -9.64 0.63
C HIS A 59 -9.46 -10.93 1.25
N ARG A 60 -8.60 -11.92 1.50
CA ARG A 60 -9.01 -13.24 2.04
C ARG A 60 -9.75 -13.14 3.37
N TYR A 61 -9.31 -12.23 4.24
CA TYR A 61 -9.89 -12.04 5.57
C TYR A 61 -10.87 -10.84 5.65
N SER A 62 -11.26 -10.27 4.51
CA SER A 62 -12.21 -9.14 4.44
C SER A 62 -11.76 -7.89 5.21
N TRP A 63 -10.45 -7.61 5.22
CA TRP A 63 -9.84 -6.40 5.78
C TRP A 63 -9.53 -5.34 4.72
N ALA A 64 -9.78 -5.62 3.44
CA ALA A 64 -9.49 -4.69 2.34
C ALA A 64 -10.29 -3.36 2.42
N SER A 65 -11.43 -3.34 3.12
CA SER A 65 -12.22 -2.14 3.37
C SER A 65 -11.82 -1.38 4.64
N ALA A 66 -10.79 -1.84 5.37
CA ALA A 66 -10.34 -1.15 6.58
C ALA A 66 -9.77 0.24 6.22
N PRO A 67 -9.91 1.25 7.09
CA PRO A 67 -9.50 2.60 6.75
C PRO A 67 -8.03 2.75 6.35
N LEU A 68 -7.13 1.94 6.94
CA LEU A 68 -5.69 1.99 6.65
C LEU A 68 -5.26 1.22 5.39
N SER A 69 -6.16 0.45 4.78
CA SER A 69 -5.89 -0.36 3.59
C SER A 69 -6.80 0.01 2.41
N MET A 70 -7.67 1.01 2.55
CA MET A 70 -8.69 1.35 1.54
C MET A 70 -8.13 1.64 0.13
N PHE A 71 -6.86 2.07 0.03
CA PHE A 71 -6.20 2.32 -1.25
C PHE A 71 -5.19 1.24 -1.66
N ARG A 72 -5.13 0.08 -0.96
CA ARG A 72 -4.11 -0.98 -1.15
C ARG A 72 -3.87 -1.36 -2.61
N HIS A 73 -4.95 -1.51 -3.37
CA HIS A 73 -4.89 -1.97 -4.75
C HIS A 73 -4.63 -0.85 -5.77
N LEU A 74 -4.39 0.38 -5.30
CA LEU A 74 -4.21 1.54 -6.16
C LEU A 74 -2.74 1.88 -6.33
N THR A 75 -2.29 1.85 -7.58
CA THR A 75 -1.02 2.47 -8.00
C THR A 75 -1.32 3.90 -8.43
N VAL A 76 -0.79 4.88 -7.70
CA VAL A 76 -1.15 6.29 -7.81
C VAL A 76 0.05 7.14 -8.17
N TYR A 77 -0.05 7.91 -9.25
CA TYR A 77 0.88 8.98 -9.56
C TYR A 77 0.29 10.33 -9.10
N LEU A 78 1.09 11.19 -8.48
CA LEU A 78 0.66 12.55 -8.14
C LEU A 78 1.38 13.54 -9.04
N ASP A 79 0.65 14.58 -9.45
CA ASP A 79 1.17 15.67 -10.30
C ASP A 79 2.10 16.62 -9.53
N LEU A 80 3.22 16.08 -9.06
CA LEU A 80 4.21 16.73 -8.21
C LEU A 80 5.43 17.26 -8.97
N TYR A 81 5.45 17.12 -10.29
CA TYR A 81 6.61 17.44 -11.13
C TYR A 81 6.18 18.45 -12.19
N ALA A 82 6.92 19.56 -12.31
CA ALA A 82 6.61 20.58 -13.31
C ALA A 82 6.71 20.03 -14.75
N VAL A 83 7.57 19.03 -14.95
CA VAL A 83 7.63 18.20 -16.16
C VAL A 83 7.29 16.76 -15.77
N ILE A 84 6.26 16.18 -16.38
CA ILE A 84 5.79 14.83 -16.07
C ILE A 84 6.95 13.84 -16.24
N ASN A 85 7.16 13.00 -15.22
CA ASN A 85 8.23 11.98 -15.12
C ASN A 85 9.67 12.50 -14.96
N ASP A 86 9.89 13.82 -14.90
CA ASP A 86 11.21 14.37 -14.59
C ASP A 86 11.34 14.63 -13.08
N LEU A 87 12.06 13.74 -12.39
CA LEU A 87 12.29 13.80 -10.95
C LEU A 87 13.02 15.07 -10.50
N SER A 88 13.79 15.70 -11.38
CA SER A 88 14.51 16.94 -11.07
C SER A 88 13.58 18.15 -10.95
N THR A 89 12.38 18.06 -11.53
CA THR A 89 11.38 19.14 -11.55
C THR A 89 10.36 19.06 -10.43
N ARG A 90 10.68 18.34 -9.35
CA ARG A 90 9.79 18.15 -8.21
C ARG A 90 9.43 19.48 -7.55
N ILE A 91 8.12 19.76 -7.50
CA ILE A 91 7.54 20.94 -6.86
C ILE A 91 7.62 20.75 -5.35
N LYS A 92 8.34 21.63 -4.66
CA LYS A 92 8.50 21.61 -3.19
C LYS A 92 7.34 22.33 -2.51
N GLY A 93 6.94 21.86 -1.33
CA GLY A 93 5.90 22.51 -0.51
C GLY A 93 4.49 22.44 -1.07
N ALA A 94 4.24 21.62 -2.10
CA ALA A 94 2.90 21.44 -2.65
C ALA A 94 1.98 20.69 -1.67
N ARG A 95 0.71 21.08 -1.58
CA ARG A 95 -0.34 20.35 -0.83
C ARG A 95 -0.42 18.88 -1.24
N LEU A 96 -0.26 18.60 -2.54
CA LEU A 96 -0.17 17.24 -3.08
C LEU A 96 0.94 16.39 -2.43
N ALA A 97 1.99 16.98 -1.86
CA ALA A 97 3.02 16.22 -1.15
C ALA A 97 2.47 15.62 0.16
N ILE A 98 1.54 16.31 0.82
CA ILE A 98 0.81 15.79 1.98
C ILE A 98 -0.16 14.70 1.52
N THR A 99 -0.89 14.92 0.43
CA THR A 99 -1.77 13.90 -0.17
C THR A 99 -1.03 12.62 -0.54
N ALA A 100 0.23 12.72 -0.98
CA ALA A 100 1.07 11.55 -1.22
C ALA A 100 1.36 10.76 0.08
N LEU A 101 1.55 11.45 1.21
CA LEU A 101 1.76 10.81 2.51
C LEU A 101 0.46 10.15 3.00
N GLU A 102 -0.66 10.85 2.87
CA GLU A 102 -2.00 10.33 3.20
C GLU A 102 -2.30 9.05 2.43
N LEU A 103 -2.13 9.07 1.10
CA LEU A 103 -2.32 7.89 0.25
C LEU A 103 -1.45 6.71 0.70
N ARG A 104 -0.17 6.94 0.96
CA ARG A 104 0.75 5.89 1.44
C ARG A 104 0.34 5.35 2.80
N PHE A 105 -0.07 6.22 3.70
CA PHE A 105 -0.51 5.86 5.04
C PHE A 105 -1.76 4.97 5.00
N HIS A 106 -2.67 5.23 4.06
CA HIS A 106 -3.88 4.45 3.81
C HIS A 106 -3.71 3.35 2.75
N GLY A 107 -2.46 2.91 2.51
CA GLY A 107 -2.13 1.68 1.80
C GLY A 107 -1.82 1.80 0.32
N ALA A 108 -1.93 2.98 -0.29
CA ALA A 108 -1.69 3.16 -1.72
C ALA A 108 -0.22 2.97 -2.11
N GLN A 109 0.00 2.43 -3.31
CA GLN A 109 1.31 2.45 -3.95
C GLN A 109 1.51 3.77 -4.70
N VAL A 110 2.13 4.75 -4.03
CA VAL A 110 2.47 6.03 -4.66
C VAL A 110 3.77 5.90 -5.48
N VAL A 111 3.68 6.22 -6.77
CA VAL A 111 4.80 6.14 -7.72
C VAL A 111 5.26 7.52 -8.19
N SER A 112 6.55 7.63 -8.48
CA SER A 112 7.16 8.87 -8.98
C SER A 112 7.21 8.98 -10.51
N CYS A 113 6.85 7.91 -11.22
CA CYS A 113 6.85 7.85 -12.67
C CYS A 113 5.49 7.34 -13.16
N LEU A 114 4.89 8.09 -14.08
CA LEU A 114 3.68 7.74 -14.80
C LEU A 114 4.03 6.75 -15.93
N ALA A 115 3.64 5.50 -15.74
CA ALA A 115 3.88 4.40 -16.67
C ALA A 115 2.67 3.47 -16.76
N GLU A 116 2.77 2.45 -17.61
CA GLU A 116 1.78 1.37 -17.69
C GLU A 116 1.59 0.72 -16.31
N GLY A 117 0.34 0.44 -15.94
CA GLY A 117 -0.03 -0.10 -14.63
C GLY A 117 -0.43 0.95 -13.59
N VAL A 118 -0.13 2.24 -13.80
CA VAL A 118 -0.72 3.30 -12.97
C VAL A 118 -2.24 3.27 -13.12
N SER A 119 -2.94 3.25 -11.99
CA SER A 119 -4.40 3.20 -11.94
C SER A 119 -5.03 4.59 -11.83
N HIS A 120 -4.36 5.49 -11.11
CA HIS A 120 -4.88 6.81 -10.78
C HIS A 120 -3.79 7.88 -10.88
N VAL A 121 -4.19 9.04 -11.37
CA VAL A 121 -3.42 10.28 -11.34
C VAL A 121 -4.18 11.29 -10.50
N ILE A 122 -3.53 11.83 -9.46
CA ILE A 122 -4.12 12.87 -8.62
C ILE A 122 -3.55 14.23 -9.02
N VAL A 123 -4.45 15.16 -9.34
CA VAL A 123 -4.12 16.55 -9.68
C VAL A 123 -4.63 17.50 -8.60
N GLY A 124 -3.87 18.56 -8.38
CA GLY A 124 -4.21 19.61 -7.42
C GLY A 124 -4.99 20.74 -8.08
N GLU A 125 -4.83 21.95 -7.53
CA GLU A 125 -5.42 23.18 -8.09
C GLU A 125 -4.81 23.55 -9.45
N ASP A 126 -3.52 23.29 -9.65
CA ASP A 126 -2.84 23.50 -10.93
C ASP A 126 -3.22 22.38 -11.92
N GLN A 127 -3.98 22.77 -12.94
CA GLN A 127 -4.44 21.87 -14.01
C GLN A 127 -3.67 22.05 -15.33
N SER A 128 -2.57 22.81 -15.33
CA SER A 128 -1.79 23.11 -16.55
C SER A 128 -1.33 21.86 -17.31
N ARG A 129 -1.00 20.78 -16.59
CA ARG A 129 -0.50 19.50 -17.15
C ARG A 129 -1.59 18.49 -17.50
N VAL A 130 -2.87 18.79 -17.24
CA VAL A 130 -3.98 17.84 -17.48
C VAL A 130 -4.09 17.43 -18.95
N ALA A 131 -3.85 18.36 -19.88
CA ALA A 131 -3.87 18.07 -21.31
C ALA A 131 -2.80 17.03 -21.69
N ASP A 132 -1.58 17.19 -21.16
CA ASP A 132 -0.46 16.28 -21.38
C ASP A 132 -0.71 14.92 -20.73
N LEU A 133 -1.25 14.89 -19.51
CA LEU A 133 -1.69 13.66 -18.84
C LEU A 133 -2.72 12.90 -19.70
N LYS A 134 -3.69 13.61 -20.28
CA LYS A 134 -4.67 13.02 -21.21
C LYS A 134 -4.02 12.54 -22.50
N ALA A 135 -2.97 13.20 -22.99
CA ALA A 135 -2.20 12.75 -24.15
C ALA A 135 -1.43 11.45 -23.84
N ILE A 136 -0.70 11.38 -22.72
CA ILE A 136 -0.01 10.18 -22.26
C ILE A 136 -1.00 9.03 -22.05
N ARG A 137 -2.15 9.30 -21.43
CA ARG A 137 -3.20 8.30 -21.22
C ARG A 137 -3.66 7.61 -22.52
N ARG A 138 -3.60 8.29 -23.66
CA ARG A 138 -3.99 7.72 -24.97
C ARG A 138 -2.94 6.74 -25.52
N THR A 139 -1.70 6.80 -25.05
CA THR A 139 -0.62 5.91 -25.50
C THR A 139 -0.56 4.61 -24.70
N LEU A 140 -1.16 4.58 -23.51
CA LEU A 140 -1.16 3.42 -22.62
C LEU A 140 -2.27 2.40 -22.96
N LYS A 141 -2.02 1.13 -22.66
CA LYS A 141 -2.99 0.05 -22.85
C LYS A 141 -4.08 0.11 -21.78
N ARG A 142 -3.69 0.21 -20.51
CA ARG A 142 -4.59 0.40 -19.37
C ARG A 142 -4.67 1.89 -19.03
N LYS A 143 -5.88 2.44 -19.16
CA LYS A 143 -6.14 3.86 -18.92
C LYS A 143 -6.29 4.13 -17.43
N PHE A 144 -5.43 4.97 -16.87
CA PHE A 144 -5.63 5.53 -15.53
C PHE A 144 -6.80 6.51 -15.49
N LYS A 145 -7.32 6.80 -14.30
CA LYS A 145 -8.27 7.89 -14.03
C LYS A 145 -7.52 9.14 -13.56
N ILE A 146 -8.00 10.32 -13.93
CA ILE A 146 -7.44 11.60 -13.48
C ILE A 146 -8.45 12.20 -12.51
N LEU A 147 -8.05 12.35 -11.25
CA LEU A 147 -8.93 12.76 -10.16
C LEU A 147 -8.39 13.99 -9.43
N GLN A 148 -9.29 14.79 -8.88
CA GLN A 148 -8.94 15.90 -7.99
C GLN A 148 -8.44 15.39 -6.63
N GLU A 149 -7.49 16.11 -6.02
CA GLU A 149 -7.00 15.92 -4.64
C GLU A 149 -8.13 15.65 -3.63
N ARG A 150 -9.26 16.36 -3.77
CA ARG A 150 -10.41 16.25 -2.87
C ARG A 150 -10.98 14.84 -2.74
N TRP A 151 -10.84 14.00 -3.76
CA TRP A 151 -11.28 12.61 -3.69
C TRP A 151 -10.57 11.84 -2.57
N VAL A 152 -9.26 12.08 -2.40
CA VAL A 152 -8.45 11.46 -1.34
C VAL A 152 -8.94 11.93 0.02
N THR A 153 -9.02 13.25 0.22
CA THR A 153 -9.44 13.85 1.50
C THR A 153 -10.82 13.35 1.93
N VAL A 154 -11.82 13.39 1.03
CA VAL A 154 -13.20 12.99 1.38
C VAL A 154 -13.28 11.48 1.64
N SER A 155 -12.44 10.66 0.99
CA SER A 155 -12.39 9.21 1.27
C SER A 155 -11.81 8.92 2.65
N ILE A 156 -10.76 9.64 3.02
CA ILE A 156 -10.14 9.52 4.35
C ILE A 156 -11.10 10.00 5.44
N ASP A 157 -11.70 11.18 5.26
CA ASP A 157 -12.63 11.78 6.23
C ASP A 157 -13.84 10.89 6.52
N LYS A 158 -14.31 10.15 5.51
CA LYS A 158 -15.43 9.22 5.64
C LYS A 158 -15.01 7.80 6.00
N CYS A 159 -13.71 7.55 6.13
CA CYS A 159 -13.14 6.23 6.36
C CYS A 159 -13.56 5.17 5.30
N GLU A 160 -13.88 5.60 4.08
CA GLU A 160 -14.37 4.74 3.00
C GLU A 160 -14.05 5.35 1.63
N LEU A 161 -13.65 4.48 0.69
CA LEU A 161 -13.33 4.88 -0.69
C LEU A 161 -14.55 5.49 -1.40
N GLN A 162 -14.46 6.77 -1.78
CA GLN A 162 -15.57 7.46 -2.42
C GLN A 162 -15.66 7.16 -3.92
N GLU A 163 -16.87 7.30 -4.46
CA GLU A 163 -17.13 7.18 -5.89
C GLU A 163 -16.34 8.21 -6.71
N GLU A 164 -15.52 7.72 -7.63
CA GLU A 164 -14.52 8.52 -8.35
C GLU A 164 -15.11 9.46 -9.42
N ASN A 165 -16.26 9.13 -10.03
CA ASN A 165 -16.77 9.89 -11.17
C ASN A 165 -17.06 11.36 -10.84
N ARG A 166 -17.40 11.64 -9.57
CA ARG A 166 -17.66 13.00 -9.06
C ARG A 166 -16.43 13.87 -8.97
N TYR A 167 -15.24 13.28 -9.12
CA TYR A 167 -13.95 13.94 -8.94
C TYR A 167 -13.07 13.86 -10.20
N LEU A 168 -13.61 13.38 -11.33
CA LEU A 168 -12.89 13.29 -12.60
C LEU A 168 -12.55 14.67 -13.18
N VAL A 169 -11.43 14.75 -13.90
CA VAL A 169 -10.93 15.94 -14.62
C VAL A 169 -10.80 15.69 -16.13
#